data_AF-A0AAU1RHD9-F1
#
_entry.id   AF-A0AAU1RHD9-F1
#
_cell.length_a   1.000
_cell.length_b   1.000
_cell.length_c   1.000
_cell.angle_alpha   90.00
_cell.angle_beta   90.00
_cell.angle_gamma   90.00
#
_symmetry.space_group_name_H-M   'P 1'
#
loop_
_entity.id
_entity.type
_entity.pdbx_description
1 polymer ?
#
loop_
_entity_poly.entity_id
_entity_poly.type
_entity_poly.pdbx_seq_one_letter_code
_entity_poly.pdbx_strand_id
1 'polypeptide(L)'
;MAVAALLVAALGTACGSGQSGAPDKAEKTKTAKGAEAGAAGALGAAEKAKAAQQARIAAAKKWGLAKTPLTAPPAPRTKPEITTRDGFEVEDQEEYPHVFTTVPTEDKVVFLTIDDGAEKDPEFLKMMQELKIPYTAFLSDYIVRDNYPYFKQMQAAGVTLNNHTLNHRYMPGLSYEKQREEICGQQDTIQKEFGKRPTLFRPPYGNYNQDTLRAAKSCGIKAVPLWNAEAFPNRMDYREWDRDLHPGDIILTHFRGKEDWKGTMPDMIRHVMKTVTAKGYAVARLEDYL
;
A
#
# COMPACT_ATOMS: atom_id res chain seq x y z
N MET A 1 4.28 52.79 30.29
CA MET A 1 3.32 53.35 31.25
C MET A 1 2.71 52.20 32.03
N ALA A 2 2.81 52.29 33.35
CA ALA A 2 2.39 51.30 34.32
C ALA A 2 0.89 51.37 34.63
N VAL A 3 0.43 50.37 35.41
CA VAL A 3 -0.71 50.29 36.37
C VAL A 3 -1.47 48.99 36.05
N ALA A 4 -1.29 47.85 36.73
CA ALA A 4 -1.33 47.50 38.16
C ALA A 4 -2.74 47.49 38.79
N ALA A 5 -3.26 46.26 38.94
CA ALA A 5 -4.02 45.67 40.06
C ALA A 5 -5.34 46.30 40.56
N LEU A 6 -6.34 45.44 40.81
CA LEU A 6 -6.85 45.22 42.18
C LEU A 6 -7.60 43.88 42.32
N LEU A 7 -7.18 43.09 43.33
CA LEU A 7 -7.89 41.94 43.89
C LEU A 7 -9.07 42.41 44.75
N VAL A 8 -10.14 41.61 44.81
CA VAL A 8 -10.97 41.49 46.02
C VAL A 8 -11.20 40.01 46.32
N ALA A 9 -10.72 39.59 47.49
CA ALA A 9 -11.02 38.30 48.09
C ALA A 9 -12.21 38.45 49.04
N ALA A 10 -13.15 37.50 49.02
CA ALA A 10 -14.17 37.36 50.04
C ALA A 10 -13.98 36.00 50.75
N LEU A 11 -13.65 36.08 52.04
CA LEU A 11 -13.63 34.99 52.99
C LEU A 11 -15.06 34.74 53.48
N GLY A 12 -15.55 33.51 53.34
CA GLY A 12 -16.76 33.02 53.98
C GLY A 12 -16.43 31.79 54.81
N THR A 13 -16.33 31.96 56.13
CA THR A 13 -16.27 30.90 57.12
C THR A 13 -17.67 30.39 57.43
N ALA A 14 -17.90 29.09 57.32
CA ALA A 14 -19.03 28.41 57.93
C ALA A 14 -18.55 27.12 58.58
N CYS A 15 -18.59 27.08 59.92
CA CYS A 15 -18.45 25.87 60.71
C CYS A 15 -19.78 25.11 60.68
N GLY A 16 -19.73 23.82 60.34
CA GLY A 16 -20.83 22.86 60.49
C GLY A 16 -20.25 21.52 60.93
N SER A 17 -20.61 21.11 62.14
CA SER A 17 -20.10 19.96 62.88
C SER A 17 -20.61 18.61 62.37
N GLY A 18 -19.69 17.64 62.28
CA GLY A 18 -19.93 16.26 62.72
C GLY A 18 -20.59 15.28 61.75
N GLN A 19 -19.79 14.52 61.01
CA GLN A 19 -19.83 13.06 61.06
C GLN A 19 -18.56 12.47 60.43
N SER A 20 -17.87 11.65 61.22
CA SER A 20 -16.70 10.88 60.84
C SER A 20 -17.06 9.82 59.80
N GLY A 21 -16.67 10.03 58.55
CA GLY A 21 -16.59 9.01 57.51
C GLY A 21 -15.23 9.13 56.83
N ALA A 22 -14.41 8.07 56.91
CA ALA A 22 -13.08 8.03 56.33
C ALA A 22 -13.11 8.37 54.82
N PRO A 23 -12.11 9.12 54.28
CA PRO A 23 -12.03 9.31 52.84
C PRO A 23 -11.74 7.96 52.18
N ASP A 24 -12.60 7.57 51.25
CA ASP A 24 -12.52 6.35 50.47
C ASP A 24 -11.14 6.21 49.81
N LYS A 25 -10.31 5.32 50.38
CA LYS A 25 -9.06 4.85 49.75
C LYS A 25 -9.31 4.13 48.42
N ALA A 26 -10.57 3.84 48.08
CA ALA A 26 -10.96 3.13 46.85
C ALA A 26 -10.80 3.98 45.58
N GLU A 27 -10.94 5.31 45.64
CA GLU A 27 -10.98 6.16 44.44
C GLU A 27 -9.58 6.58 43.94
N LYS A 28 -8.63 6.81 44.87
CA LYS A 28 -7.21 7.03 44.53
C LYS A 28 -6.49 5.76 44.04
N THR A 29 -7.00 4.58 44.40
CA THR A 29 -6.39 3.30 43.99
C THR A 29 -6.81 2.89 42.58
N LYS A 30 -8.01 3.29 42.11
CA LYS A 30 -8.48 3.03 40.73
C LYS A 30 -7.75 3.89 39.69
N THR A 31 -7.44 5.15 39.99
CA THR A 31 -6.68 6.04 39.12
C THR A 31 -5.20 5.65 39.02
N ALA A 32 -4.57 5.24 40.13
CA ALA A 32 -3.20 4.72 40.12
C ALA A 32 -3.06 3.39 39.35
N LYS A 33 -3.98 2.44 39.55
CA LYS A 33 -3.99 1.17 38.78
C LYS A 33 -4.24 1.37 37.28
N GLY A 34 -5.09 2.32 36.90
CA GLY A 34 -5.32 2.67 35.49
C GLY A 34 -4.10 3.30 34.83
N ALA A 35 -3.38 4.16 35.57
CA ALA A 35 -2.14 4.76 35.11
C ALA A 35 -0.98 3.75 35.02
N GLU A 36 -0.84 2.83 35.99
CA GLU A 36 0.15 1.75 35.96
C GLU A 36 -0.14 0.71 34.87
N ALA A 37 -1.40 0.33 34.67
CA ALA A 37 -1.79 -0.56 33.56
C ALA A 37 -1.58 0.11 32.19
N GLY A 38 -1.84 1.41 32.07
CA GLY A 38 -1.52 2.20 30.89
C GLY A 38 -0.01 2.32 30.63
N ALA A 39 0.79 2.51 31.68
CA ALA A 39 2.25 2.58 31.59
C ALA A 39 2.87 1.21 31.26
N ALA A 40 2.39 0.13 31.87
CA ALA A 40 2.82 -1.24 31.55
C ALA A 40 2.45 -1.64 30.11
N GLY A 41 1.26 -1.24 29.64
CA GLY A 41 0.84 -1.41 28.25
C GLY A 41 1.72 -0.62 27.27
N ALA A 42 2.08 0.62 27.61
CA ALA A 42 2.97 1.45 26.80
C ALA A 42 4.40 0.90 26.75
N LEU A 43 4.95 0.40 27.86
CA LEU A 43 6.26 -0.26 27.91
C LEU A 43 6.29 -1.52 27.04
N GLY A 44 5.26 -2.37 27.15
CA GLY A 44 5.15 -3.57 26.31
C GLY A 44 5.00 -3.24 24.81
N ALA A 45 4.33 -2.14 24.47
CA ALA A 45 4.25 -1.67 23.08
C ALA A 45 5.61 -1.17 22.56
N ALA A 46 6.35 -0.43 23.39
CA ALA A 46 7.68 0.09 23.06
C ALA A 46 8.70 -1.05 22.84
N GLU A 47 8.68 -2.08 23.70
CA GLU A 47 9.55 -3.26 23.56
C GLU A 47 9.24 -4.04 22.27
N LYS A 48 7.95 -4.23 21.95
CA LYS A 48 7.52 -4.86 20.68
C LYS A 48 7.96 -4.04 19.47
N ALA A 49 7.84 -2.72 19.52
CA ALA A 49 8.30 -1.83 18.44
C ALA A 49 9.82 -1.93 18.25
N LYS A 50 10.59 -1.96 19.34
CA LYS A 50 12.05 -2.13 19.31
C LYS A 50 12.44 -3.49 18.72
N ALA A 51 11.80 -4.58 19.16
CA ALA A 51 12.04 -5.91 18.63
C ALA A 51 11.71 -6.01 17.14
N ALA A 52 10.58 -5.44 16.71
CA ALA A 52 10.19 -5.38 15.30
C ALA A 52 11.22 -4.60 14.46
N GLN A 53 11.74 -3.48 14.98
CA GLN A 53 12.76 -2.71 14.31
C GLN A 53 14.08 -3.49 14.17
N GLN A 54 14.51 -4.19 15.22
CA GLN A 54 15.72 -5.02 15.17
C GLN A 54 15.58 -6.19 14.18
N ALA A 55 14.41 -6.82 14.12
CA ALA A 55 14.13 -7.87 13.14
C ALA A 55 14.24 -7.35 11.70
N ARG A 56 13.73 -6.13 11.42
CA ARG A 56 13.85 -5.50 10.09
C ARG A 56 15.28 -5.13 9.73
N ILE A 57 16.09 -4.68 10.70
CA ILE A 57 17.52 -4.42 10.49
C ILE A 57 18.26 -5.72 10.15
N ALA A 58 17.98 -6.80 10.90
CA ALA A 58 18.58 -8.11 10.64
C ALA A 58 18.17 -8.66 9.25
N ALA A 59 16.89 -8.54 8.89
CA ALA A 59 16.39 -8.91 7.56
C ALA A 59 17.07 -8.10 6.45
N ALA A 60 17.17 -6.77 6.60
CA ALA A 60 17.86 -5.92 5.61
C ALA A 60 19.31 -6.38 5.39
N LYS A 61 20.04 -6.69 6.47
CA LYS A 61 21.41 -7.22 6.38
C LYS A 61 21.44 -8.60 5.68
N LYS A 62 20.54 -9.52 6.05
CA LYS A 62 20.44 -10.86 5.45
C LYS A 62 20.22 -10.77 3.93
N TRP A 63 19.37 -9.85 3.49
CA TRP A 63 19.06 -9.62 2.08
C TRP A 63 20.01 -8.63 1.40
N GLY A 64 21.16 -8.29 2.01
CA GLY A 64 22.20 -7.48 1.37
C GLY A 64 21.80 -6.03 1.10
N LEU A 65 20.84 -5.47 1.84
CA LEU A 65 20.48 -4.05 1.79
C LEU A 65 21.37 -3.23 2.73
N ALA A 66 22.03 -2.20 2.19
CA ALA A 66 22.90 -1.32 2.97
C ALA A 66 22.13 -0.44 3.98
N LYS A 67 20.89 -0.09 3.67
CA LYS A 67 19.96 0.65 4.54
C LYS A 67 18.69 -0.17 4.72
N THR A 68 18.13 -0.17 5.92
CA THR A 68 16.81 -0.77 6.18
C THR A 68 15.75 0.02 5.43
N PRO A 69 14.85 -0.63 4.66
CA PRO A 69 13.75 0.05 4.00
C PRO A 69 12.93 0.91 4.96
N LEU A 70 12.59 2.12 4.54
CA LEU A 70 11.78 3.02 5.38
C LEU A 70 10.38 2.42 5.60
N THR A 71 9.81 2.69 6.77
CA THR A 71 8.41 2.33 7.07
C THR A 71 7.51 3.40 6.50
N ALA A 72 6.45 3.00 5.80
CA ALA A 72 5.41 3.94 5.41
C ALA A 72 4.74 4.56 6.66
N PRO A 73 4.28 5.83 6.57
CA PRO A 73 3.39 6.39 7.58
C PRO A 73 2.09 5.57 7.66
N PRO A 74 1.30 5.70 8.74
CA PRO A 74 -0.04 5.14 8.81
C PRO A 74 -0.88 5.59 7.61
N ALA A 75 -1.76 4.71 7.12
CA ALA A 75 -2.68 5.05 6.04
C ALA A 75 -3.45 6.35 6.34
N PRO A 76 -3.68 7.21 5.34
CA PRO A 76 -4.37 8.48 5.54
C PRO A 76 -5.80 8.22 6.02
N ARG A 77 -6.28 9.04 6.97
CA ARG A 77 -7.65 8.92 7.50
C ARG A 77 -8.71 9.22 6.45
N THR A 78 -8.42 10.19 5.59
CA THR A 78 -9.24 10.55 4.43
C THR A 78 -8.44 10.17 3.21
N LYS A 79 -9.00 9.29 2.37
CA LYS A 79 -8.33 8.87 1.14
C LYS A 79 -8.34 10.01 0.13
N PRO A 80 -7.24 10.20 -0.61
CA PRO A 80 -7.23 11.18 -1.69
C PRO A 80 -8.25 10.80 -2.76
N GLU A 81 -8.82 11.83 -3.38
CA GLU A 81 -9.66 11.65 -4.56
C GLU A 81 -8.76 11.32 -5.75
N ILE A 82 -9.09 10.25 -6.47
CA ILE A 82 -8.35 9.83 -7.65
C ILE A 82 -9.05 10.37 -8.87
N THR A 83 -8.34 11.18 -9.65
CA THR A 83 -8.79 11.66 -10.96
C THR A 83 -7.94 11.04 -12.05
N THR A 84 -8.44 11.10 -13.29
CA THR A 84 -7.63 10.70 -14.45
C THR A 84 -6.46 11.66 -14.61
N ARG A 85 -5.29 11.12 -14.93
CA ARG A 85 -4.10 11.93 -15.23
C ARG A 85 -4.28 12.68 -16.54
N ASP A 86 -3.82 13.93 -16.59
CA ASP A 86 -3.73 14.71 -17.82
C ASP A 86 -3.05 13.94 -18.97
N GLY A 87 -3.77 13.80 -20.09
CA GLY A 87 -3.34 13.05 -21.28
C GLY A 87 -3.69 11.56 -21.26
N PHE A 88 -4.41 11.08 -20.25
CA PHE A 88 -4.90 9.70 -20.10
C PHE A 88 -6.42 9.59 -20.25
N GLU A 89 -7.09 10.67 -20.60
CA GLU A 89 -8.54 10.72 -20.73
C GLU A 89 -9.04 10.04 -22.00
N VAL A 90 -10.29 9.59 -21.92
CA VAL A 90 -11.13 9.26 -23.08
C VAL A 90 -12.28 10.26 -23.17
N GLU A 91 -13.06 10.21 -24.25
CA GLU A 91 -14.32 10.96 -24.33
C GLU A 91 -15.24 10.53 -23.18
N ASP A 92 -15.90 11.52 -22.54
CA ASP A 92 -16.76 11.32 -21.37
C ASP A 92 -16.08 10.59 -20.20
N GLN A 93 -14.81 10.94 -19.91
CA GLN A 93 -14.00 10.28 -18.88
C GLN A 93 -14.67 10.15 -17.50
N GLU A 94 -15.53 11.09 -17.09
CA GLU A 94 -16.25 11.03 -15.81
C GLU A 94 -17.21 9.84 -15.71
N GLU A 95 -17.59 9.25 -16.84
CA GLU A 95 -18.38 8.04 -16.84
C GLU A 95 -17.55 6.78 -16.58
N TYR A 96 -16.22 6.83 -16.65
CA TYR A 96 -15.36 5.66 -16.67
C TYR A 96 -14.36 5.62 -15.51
N PRO A 97 -13.84 4.42 -15.14
CA PRO A 97 -12.79 4.31 -14.13
C PRO A 97 -11.60 5.22 -14.45
N HIS A 98 -11.14 5.96 -13.46
CA HIS A 98 -10.02 6.89 -13.62
C HIS A 98 -8.71 6.15 -13.89
N VAL A 99 -7.92 6.69 -14.82
CA VAL A 99 -6.60 6.17 -15.19
C VAL A 99 -5.52 7.09 -14.61
N PHE A 100 -4.66 6.55 -13.74
CA PHE A 100 -3.71 7.36 -12.97
C PHE A 100 -2.37 6.66 -12.82
N THR A 101 -1.28 7.43 -12.68
CA THR A 101 0.09 6.91 -12.49
C THR A 101 0.66 7.20 -11.10
N THR A 102 -0.02 8.08 -10.38
CA THR A 102 0.45 8.71 -9.14
C THR A 102 -0.80 8.95 -8.28
N VAL A 103 -0.71 8.68 -6.99
CA VAL A 103 -1.77 8.98 -6.02
C VAL A 103 -1.51 10.35 -5.40
N PRO A 104 -2.48 11.28 -5.35
CA PRO A 104 -2.29 12.57 -4.71
C PRO A 104 -1.97 12.41 -3.21
N THR A 105 -0.74 12.74 -2.79
CA THR A 105 -0.34 12.69 -1.39
C THR A 105 0.89 13.57 -1.13
N GLU A 106 0.97 14.12 0.08
CA GLU A 106 2.17 14.80 0.59
C GLU A 106 3.13 13.83 1.30
N ASP A 107 2.67 12.61 1.61
CA ASP A 107 3.50 11.60 2.23
C ASP A 107 4.64 11.20 1.30
N LYS A 108 5.85 11.08 1.84
CA LYS A 108 7.03 10.55 1.13
C LYS A 108 6.93 9.04 0.93
N VAL A 109 5.93 8.62 0.17
CA VAL A 109 5.68 7.22 -0.20
C VAL A 109 5.62 7.03 -1.70
N VAL A 110 5.92 5.81 -2.13
CA VAL A 110 5.67 5.29 -3.49
C VAL A 110 4.97 3.95 -3.37
N PHE A 111 4.34 3.49 -4.45
CA PHE A 111 3.57 2.25 -4.47
C PHE A 111 4.22 1.21 -5.37
N LEU A 112 4.73 0.13 -4.78
CA LEU A 112 5.29 -0.98 -5.55
C LEU A 112 4.16 -1.87 -6.07
N THR A 113 4.10 -2.01 -7.38
CA THR A 113 3.15 -2.89 -8.08
C THR A 113 3.88 -3.92 -8.92
N ILE A 114 3.35 -5.14 -8.98
CA ILE A 114 3.98 -6.26 -9.70
C ILE A 114 2.96 -6.94 -10.61
N ASP A 115 3.25 -6.97 -11.90
CA ASP A 115 2.33 -7.50 -12.93
C ASP A 115 2.69 -8.91 -13.36
N ASP A 116 1.72 -9.57 -14.00
CA ASP A 116 1.74 -10.91 -14.59
C ASP A 116 1.56 -12.07 -13.60
N GLY A 117 2.67 -12.55 -13.05
CA GLY A 117 2.73 -13.80 -12.26
C GLY A 117 3.46 -14.96 -12.95
N ALA A 118 4.35 -14.68 -13.92
CA ALA A 118 5.07 -15.73 -14.63
C ALA A 118 6.03 -16.52 -13.72
N GLU A 119 6.95 -15.82 -13.04
CA GLU A 119 7.88 -16.38 -12.07
C GLU A 119 7.19 -16.61 -10.71
N LYS A 120 7.35 -17.82 -10.14
CA LYS A 120 6.84 -18.20 -8.81
C LYS A 120 7.98 -18.42 -7.82
N ASP A 121 8.84 -17.42 -7.65
CA ASP A 121 10.04 -17.49 -6.81
C ASP A 121 9.68 -17.54 -5.30
N PRO A 122 10.00 -18.63 -4.56
CA PRO A 122 9.74 -18.71 -3.12
C PRO A 122 10.66 -17.81 -2.28
N GLU A 123 11.88 -17.52 -2.73
CA GLU A 123 12.78 -16.61 -2.01
C GLU A 123 12.31 -15.15 -2.14
N PHE A 124 11.62 -14.80 -3.23
CA PHE A 124 10.91 -13.52 -3.32
C PHE A 124 9.86 -13.37 -2.22
N LEU A 125 8.95 -14.34 -2.05
CA LEU A 125 7.92 -14.27 -1.00
C LEU A 125 8.52 -14.11 0.39
N LYS A 126 9.54 -14.91 0.68
CA LYS A 126 10.28 -14.87 1.94
C LYS A 126 10.94 -13.52 2.17
N MET A 127 11.59 -12.95 1.16
CA MET A 127 12.21 -11.62 1.24
C MET A 127 11.16 -10.54 1.55
N MET A 128 10.04 -10.53 0.82
CA MET A 128 8.98 -9.54 1.02
C MET A 128 8.37 -9.63 2.42
N GLN A 129 8.14 -10.84 2.93
CA GLN A 129 7.60 -11.09 4.27
C GLN A 129 8.59 -10.68 5.38
N GLU A 130 9.86 -11.07 5.28
CA GLU A 130 10.88 -10.74 6.28
C GLU A 130 11.16 -9.24 6.35
N LEU A 131 11.18 -8.55 5.20
CA LEU A 131 11.38 -7.09 5.14
C LEU A 131 10.11 -6.29 5.40
N LYS A 132 8.94 -6.96 5.38
CA LYS A 132 7.61 -6.35 5.49
C LYS A 132 7.38 -5.26 4.45
N ILE A 133 7.79 -5.52 3.21
CA ILE A 133 7.59 -4.57 2.11
C ILE A 133 6.14 -4.74 1.62
N PRO A 134 5.30 -3.70 1.70
CA PRO A 134 3.97 -3.75 1.11
C PRO A 134 4.08 -3.67 -0.43
N TYR A 135 3.19 -4.37 -1.12
CA TYR A 135 3.08 -4.31 -2.57
C TYR A 135 1.68 -4.74 -3.00
N THR A 136 1.36 -4.41 -4.25
CA THR A 136 0.09 -4.76 -4.90
C THR A 136 0.41 -5.60 -6.15
N ALA A 137 -0.33 -6.68 -6.39
CA ALA A 137 -0.09 -7.56 -7.55
C ALA A 137 -1.24 -7.48 -8.55
N PHE A 138 -0.95 -7.47 -9.85
CA PHE A 138 -1.92 -7.60 -10.94
C PHE A 138 -1.65 -8.90 -11.68
N LEU A 139 -2.59 -9.84 -11.65
CA LEU A 139 -2.39 -11.20 -12.15
C LEU A 139 -3.09 -11.46 -13.47
N SER A 140 -2.41 -12.14 -14.38
CA SER A 140 -2.95 -12.61 -15.67
C SER A 140 -3.24 -14.11 -15.62
N ASP A 141 -4.49 -14.54 -15.81
CA ASP A 141 -4.88 -15.94 -15.55
C ASP A 141 -4.01 -16.98 -16.24
N TYR A 142 -3.76 -16.76 -17.54
CA TYR A 142 -3.17 -17.74 -18.43
C TYR A 142 -1.82 -18.28 -17.92
N ILE A 143 -1.10 -17.49 -17.12
CA ILE A 143 0.20 -17.81 -16.51
C ILE A 143 0.14 -18.11 -15.02
N VAL A 144 -0.90 -17.69 -14.29
CA VAL A 144 -1.00 -17.96 -12.84
C VAL A 144 -1.76 -19.23 -12.51
N ARG A 145 -2.59 -19.71 -13.43
CA ARG A 145 -3.46 -20.89 -13.24
C ARG A 145 -2.73 -22.21 -13.05
N ASP A 146 -1.44 -22.28 -13.39
CA ASP A 146 -0.59 -23.43 -13.11
C ASP A 146 -0.20 -23.54 -11.62
N ASN A 147 -0.34 -22.45 -10.85
CA ASN A 147 0.09 -22.39 -9.45
C ASN A 147 -0.62 -21.31 -8.62
N TYR A 148 -1.94 -21.37 -8.51
CA TYR A 148 -2.69 -20.54 -7.54
C TYR A 148 -2.20 -20.65 -6.08
N PRO A 149 -1.73 -21.81 -5.57
CA PRO A 149 -1.21 -21.90 -4.20
C PRO A 149 -0.07 -20.94 -3.89
N TYR A 150 0.78 -20.60 -4.87
CA TYR A 150 1.82 -19.57 -4.70
C TYR A 150 1.22 -18.19 -4.38
N PHE A 151 0.22 -17.76 -5.15
CA PHE A 151 -0.44 -16.47 -4.96
C PHE A 151 -1.34 -16.43 -3.72
N LYS A 152 -1.89 -17.58 -3.28
CA LYS A 152 -2.61 -17.68 -1.99
C LYS A 152 -1.70 -17.36 -0.79
N GLN A 153 -0.40 -17.66 -0.87
CA GLN A 153 0.56 -17.27 0.16
C GLN A 153 0.75 -15.74 0.21
N MET A 154 0.72 -15.05 -0.93
CA MET A 154 0.74 -13.58 -0.97
C MET A 154 -0.51 -12.99 -0.32
N GLN A 155 -1.69 -13.52 -0.66
CA GLN A 155 -2.95 -13.08 -0.08
C GLN A 155 -2.96 -13.28 1.44
N ALA A 156 -2.48 -14.43 1.93
CA ALA A 156 -2.36 -14.70 3.36
C ALA A 156 -1.39 -13.74 4.08
N ALA A 157 -0.41 -13.19 3.35
CA ALA A 157 0.50 -12.16 3.84
C ALA A 157 -0.06 -10.72 3.72
N GLY A 158 -1.31 -10.55 3.26
CA GLY A 158 -1.99 -9.25 3.18
C GLY A 158 -1.80 -8.50 1.85
N VAL A 159 -1.24 -9.16 0.84
CA VAL A 159 -1.09 -8.62 -0.52
C VAL A 159 -2.44 -8.64 -1.23
N THR A 160 -2.78 -7.53 -1.88
CA THR A 160 -3.98 -7.46 -2.71
C THR A 160 -3.67 -8.00 -4.11
N LEU A 161 -4.51 -8.92 -4.59
CA LEU A 161 -4.42 -9.50 -5.92
C LEU A 161 -5.49 -8.85 -6.83
N ASN A 162 -5.05 -8.22 -7.91
CA ASN A 162 -5.87 -7.43 -8.83
C ASN A 162 -5.84 -7.99 -10.25
N ASN A 163 -6.68 -7.42 -11.11
CA ASN A 163 -6.96 -7.96 -12.45
C ASN A 163 -5.94 -7.47 -13.50
N HIS A 164 -5.31 -8.40 -14.22
CA HIS A 164 -4.46 -8.12 -15.38
C HIS A 164 -4.91 -8.89 -16.64
N THR A 165 -6.21 -9.10 -16.81
CA THR A 165 -6.87 -9.89 -17.88
C THR A 165 -6.69 -11.40 -17.78
N LEU A 166 -7.41 -12.15 -18.62
CA LEU A 166 -7.26 -13.60 -18.71
C LEU A 166 -5.98 -13.97 -19.46
N ASN A 167 -5.74 -13.38 -20.63
CA ASN A 167 -4.76 -13.86 -21.60
C ASN A 167 -3.71 -12.82 -21.99
N HIS A 168 -3.62 -11.69 -21.28
CA HIS A 168 -2.64 -10.63 -21.52
C HIS A 168 -2.63 -10.14 -22.98
N ARG A 169 -3.83 -9.95 -23.54
CA ARG A 169 -4.03 -9.48 -24.91
C ARG A 169 -3.92 -7.95 -24.98
N TYR A 170 -3.50 -7.45 -26.15
CA TYR A 170 -3.55 -6.02 -26.43
C TYR A 170 -5.01 -5.56 -26.55
N MET A 171 -5.53 -4.90 -25.51
CA MET A 171 -6.95 -4.60 -25.36
C MET A 171 -7.53 -3.77 -26.51
N PRO A 172 -6.87 -2.70 -27.00
CA PRO A 172 -7.42 -1.90 -28.10
C PRO A 172 -7.54 -2.65 -29.44
N GLY A 173 -6.85 -3.79 -29.59
CA GLY A 173 -6.96 -4.65 -30.77
C GLY A 173 -8.14 -5.63 -30.74
N LEU A 174 -8.94 -5.62 -29.67
CA LEU A 174 -10.07 -6.52 -29.48
C LEU A 174 -11.41 -5.75 -29.61
N SER A 175 -12.46 -6.45 -30.03
CA SER A 175 -13.82 -5.90 -29.93
C SER A 175 -14.22 -5.68 -28.46
N TYR A 176 -15.17 -4.79 -28.21
CA TYR A 176 -15.69 -4.55 -26.87
C TYR A 176 -16.07 -5.84 -26.12
N GLU A 177 -16.76 -6.78 -26.79
CA GLU A 177 -17.18 -8.05 -26.18
C GLU A 177 -15.99 -8.88 -25.75
N LYS A 178 -14.92 -8.89 -26.56
CA LYS A 178 -13.67 -9.60 -26.23
C LYS A 178 -12.88 -8.91 -25.13
N GLN A 179 -12.87 -7.58 -25.10
CA GLN A 179 -12.30 -6.84 -23.97
C GLN A 179 -13.08 -7.13 -22.67
N ARG A 180 -14.41 -7.18 -22.74
CA ARG A 180 -15.26 -7.54 -21.59
C ARG A 180 -15.02 -8.98 -21.14
N GLU A 181 -14.87 -9.92 -22.07
CA GLU A 181 -14.52 -11.32 -21.75
C GLU A 181 -13.18 -11.40 -21.00
N GLU A 182 -12.15 -10.72 -21.48
CA GLU A 182 -10.83 -10.67 -20.83
C GLU A 182 -10.89 -10.10 -19.41
N ILE A 183 -11.65 -9.01 -19.19
CA ILE A 183 -11.72 -8.35 -17.88
C ILE A 183 -12.68 -9.08 -16.93
N CYS A 184 -13.92 -9.31 -17.33
CA CYS A 184 -14.93 -9.94 -16.48
C CYS A 184 -14.59 -11.40 -16.20
N GLY A 185 -14.04 -12.14 -17.18
CA GLY A 185 -13.60 -13.50 -16.95
C GLY A 185 -12.50 -13.56 -15.89
N GLN A 186 -11.54 -12.62 -15.92
CA GLN A 186 -10.51 -12.56 -14.88
C GLN A 186 -11.07 -12.12 -13.52
N GLN A 187 -12.09 -11.26 -13.49
CA GLN A 187 -12.81 -10.94 -12.24
C GLN A 187 -13.42 -12.21 -11.62
N ASP A 188 -14.04 -13.05 -12.44
CA ASP A 188 -14.69 -14.30 -12.00
C ASP A 188 -13.65 -15.31 -11.51
N THR A 189 -12.53 -15.46 -12.24
CA THR A 189 -11.42 -16.33 -11.82
C THR A 189 -10.83 -15.89 -10.49
N ILE A 190 -10.53 -14.59 -10.32
CA ILE A 190 -9.96 -14.09 -9.05
C ILE A 190 -10.96 -14.27 -7.89
N GLN A 191 -12.25 -14.02 -8.11
CA GLN A 191 -13.29 -14.26 -7.11
C GLN A 191 -13.37 -15.74 -6.72
N LYS A 192 -13.28 -16.66 -7.69
CA LYS A 192 -13.34 -18.10 -7.45
C LYS A 192 -12.12 -18.59 -6.66
N GLU A 193 -10.92 -18.19 -7.06
CA GLU A 193 -9.68 -18.75 -6.52
C GLU A 193 -9.20 -18.04 -5.25
N PHE A 194 -9.52 -16.75 -5.10
CA PHE A 194 -9.04 -15.90 -4.00
C PHE A 194 -10.19 -15.25 -3.19
N GLY A 195 -11.45 -15.51 -3.54
CA GLY A 195 -12.60 -15.19 -2.69
C GLY A 195 -13.11 -13.73 -2.75
N LYS A 196 -12.46 -12.84 -3.50
CA LYS A 196 -12.90 -11.44 -3.65
C LYS A 196 -12.62 -10.89 -5.05
N ARG A 197 -13.63 -10.32 -5.70
CA ARG A 197 -13.47 -9.53 -6.94
C ARG A 197 -12.62 -8.30 -6.67
N PRO A 198 -11.54 -8.07 -7.43
CA PRO A 198 -10.75 -6.86 -7.30
C PRO A 198 -11.49 -5.63 -7.82
N THR A 199 -11.10 -4.48 -7.26
CA THR A 199 -11.60 -3.17 -7.67
C THR A 199 -10.64 -2.46 -8.62
N LEU A 200 -9.42 -2.96 -8.76
CA LEU A 200 -8.41 -2.40 -9.66
C LEU A 200 -8.18 -3.36 -10.83
N PHE A 201 -7.95 -2.75 -11.99
CA PHE A 201 -7.56 -3.44 -13.21
C PHE A 201 -6.45 -2.65 -13.87
N ARG A 202 -5.43 -3.34 -14.36
CA ARG A 202 -4.38 -2.75 -15.19
C ARG A 202 -4.43 -3.40 -16.57
N PRO A 203 -4.54 -2.63 -17.66
CA PRO A 203 -4.50 -3.20 -19.00
C PRO A 203 -3.08 -3.67 -19.36
N PRO A 204 -2.93 -4.81 -20.05
CA PRO A 204 -1.66 -5.25 -20.62
C PRO A 204 -0.99 -4.14 -21.42
N TYR A 205 0.34 -4.02 -21.28
CA TYR A 205 1.17 -2.98 -21.92
C TYR A 205 0.82 -1.54 -21.52
N GLY A 206 -0.09 -1.34 -20.56
CA GLY A 206 -0.63 -0.02 -20.22
C GLY A 206 -1.53 0.58 -21.30
N ASN A 207 -1.96 -0.21 -22.29
CA ASN A 207 -2.74 0.28 -23.43
C ASN A 207 -4.23 -0.02 -23.28
N TYR A 208 -5.04 1.02 -23.46
CA TYR A 208 -6.49 0.96 -23.37
C TYR A 208 -7.10 1.93 -24.38
N ASN A 209 -8.39 1.74 -24.64
CA ASN A 209 -9.25 2.71 -25.31
C ASN A 209 -10.56 2.86 -24.51
N GLN A 210 -11.49 3.66 -25.03
CA GLN A 210 -12.79 3.87 -24.37
C GLN A 210 -13.59 2.57 -24.19
N ASP A 211 -13.54 1.65 -25.16
CA ASP A 211 -14.15 0.33 -25.03
C ASP A 211 -13.54 -0.46 -23.87
N THR A 212 -12.23 -0.33 -23.62
CA THR A 212 -11.56 -0.95 -22.47
C THR A 212 -12.11 -0.43 -21.16
N LEU A 213 -12.23 0.90 -21.02
CA LEU A 213 -12.73 1.50 -19.78
C LEU A 213 -14.23 1.25 -19.59
N ARG A 214 -15.02 1.23 -20.67
CA ARG A 214 -16.43 0.81 -20.65
C ARG A 214 -16.56 -0.64 -20.18
N ALA A 215 -15.75 -1.54 -20.71
CA ALA A 215 -15.72 -2.94 -20.29
C ALA A 215 -15.33 -3.06 -18.81
N ALA A 216 -14.26 -2.36 -18.39
CA ALA A 216 -13.82 -2.33 -17.00
C ALA A 216 -14.94 -1.88 -16.05
N LYS A 217 -15.62 -0.76 -16.36
CA LYS A 217 -16.78 -0.28 -15.60
C LYS A 217 -17.87 -1.35 -15.48
N SER A 218 -18.24 -1.98 -16.59
CA SER A 218 -19.27 -3.02 -16.62
C SER A 218 -18.91 -4.26 -15.79
N CYS A 219 -17.61 -4.52 -15.61
CA CYS A 219 -17.07 -5.62 -14.81
C CYS A 219 -16.83 -5.24 -13.33
N GLY A 220 -17.24 -4.04 -12.90
CA GLY A 220 -17.14 -3.57 -11.51
C GLY A 220 -15.76 -3.02 -11.10
N ILE A 221 -14.91 -2.68 -12.07
CA ILE A 221 -13.65 -1.99 -11.81
C ILE A 221 -13.92 -0.54 -11.39
N LYS A 222 -13.18 -0.07 -10.39
CA LYS A 222 -13.28 1.29 -9.85
C LYS A 222 -12.19 2.22 -10.36
N ALA A 223 -10.97 1.70 -10.57
CA ALA A 223 -9.84 2.52 -11.02
C ALA A 223 -8.81 1.69 -11.80
N VAL A 224 -8.04 2.38 -12.65
CA VAL A 224 -7.03 1.80 -13.54
C VAL A 224 -5.66 2.42 -13.25
N PRO A 225 -4.90 1.85 -12.30
CA PRO A 225 -3.55 2.31 -12.03
C PRO A 225 -2.60 1.89 -13.16
N LEU A 226 -1.89 2.86 -13.73
CA LEU A 226 -0.68 2.66 -14.52
C LEU A 226 0.54 2.94 -13.63
N TRP A 227 1.64 3.39 -14.21
CA TRP A 227 2.89 3.63 -13.48
C TRP A 227 3.60 4.88 -13.99
N ASN A 228 4.34 5.51 -13.09
CA ASN A 228 5.20 6.65 -13.39
C ASN A 228 6.68 6.24 -13.46
N ALA A 229 7.04 5.13 -12.84
CA ALA A 229 8.37 4.53 -12.92
C ALA A 229 8.27 3.02 -13.13
N GLU A 230 9.25 2.44 -13.81
CA GLU A 230 9.37 1.01 -14.04
C GLU A 230 10.74 0.52 -13.56
N ALA A 231 10.73 -0.57 -12.78
CA ALA A 231 11.92 -1.12 -12.17
C ALA A 231 12.37 -2.41 -12.87
N PHE A 232 13.68 -2.48 -13.12
CA PHE A 232 14.44 -3.62 -13.63
C PHE A 232 15.54 -4.00 -12.62
N PRO A 233 16.15 -5.20 -12.68
CA PRO A 233 17.15 -5.59 -11.67
C PRO A 233 18.38 -4.67 -11.59
N ASN A 234 18.61 -3.87 -12.63
CA ASN A 234 19.79 -3.02 -12.76
C ASN A 234 19.50 -1.56 -13.14
N ARG A 235 18.23 -1.18 -13.33
CA ARG A 235 17.86 0.20 -13.71
C ARG A 235 16.44 0.53 -13.28
N MET A 236 16.16 1.83 -13.23
CA MET A 236 14.82 2.41 -13.16
C MET A 236 14.60 3.23 -14.43
N ASP A 237 13.46 3.03 -15.07
CA ASP A 237 12.96 3.87 -16.15
C ASP A 237 11.86 4.78 -15.57
N TYR A 238 11.79 6.02 -16.03
CA TYR A 238 10.89 7.05 -15.48
C TYR A 238 10.11 7.70 -16.61
N ARG A 239 8.83 7.99 -16.35
CA ARG A 239 7.95 8.71 -17.27
C ARG A 239 8.23 10.21 -17.27
N GLU A 240 8.53 10.77 -16.10
CA GLU A 240 8.81 12.19 -15.96
C GLU A 240 10.21 12.57 -16.44
N TRP A 241 10.32 13.78 -16.98
CA TRP A 241 11.53 14.31 -17.62
C TRP A 241 12.72 14.47 -16.68
N ASP A 242 12.46 14.69 -15.39
CA ASP A 242 13.48 14.87 -14.34
C ASP A 242 14.10 13.53 -13.89
N ARG A 243 13.50 12.41 -14.30
CA ARG A 243 13.94 11.04 -14.02
C ARG A 243 14.06 10.76 -12.53
N ASP A 244 13.10 11.27 -11.75
CA ASP A 244 13.01 11.05 -10.31
C ASP A 244 11.66 10.43 -9.89
N LEU A 245 11.61 9.95 -8.64
CA LEU A 245 10.41 9.55 -7.94
C LEU A 245 9.79 10.76 -7.24
N HIS A 246 8.47 10.85 -7.33
CA HIS A 246 7.64 11.83 -6.65
C HIS A 246 6.77 11.17 -5.58
N PRO A 247 6.30 11.94 -4.58
CA PRO A 247 5.27 11.47 -3.67
C PRO A 247 4.08 10.88 -4.42
N GLY A 248 3.71 9.65 -4.04
CA GLY A 248 2.58 8.94 -4.58
C GLY A 248 2.83 8.19 -5.89
N ASP A 249 4.05 8.21 -6.44
CA ASP A 249 4.34 7.52 -7.70
C ASP A 249 4.11 6.01 -7.58
N ILE A 250 3.49 5.45 -8.63
CA ILE A 250 3.35 4.01 -8.78
C ILE A 250 4.55 3.48 -9.55
N ILE A 251 5.25 2.52 -8.94
CA ILE A 251 6.36 1.78 -9.52
C ILE A 251 5.84 0.46 -10.07
N LEU A 252 6.04 0.20 -11.36
CA LEU A 252 5.81 -1.10 -11.99
C LEU A 252 7.07 -1.98 -11.91
N THR A 253 6.87 -3.26 -11.65
CA THR A 253 7.79 -4.32 -12.04
C THR A 253 6.99 -5.59 -12.37
N HIS A 254 7.65 -6.71 -12.62
CA HIS A 254 7.00 -7.94 -13.09
C HIS A 254 7.54 -9.17 -12.35
N PHE A 255 6.71 -10.22 -12.30
CA PHE A 255 7.13 -11.54 -11.85
C PHE A 255 8.05 -12.21 -12.88
N ARG A 256 9.32 -11.77 -12.93
CA ARG A 256 10.32 -12.20 -13.91
C ARG A 256 11.62 -12.59 -13.21
N GLY A 257 12.18 -13.73 -13.63
CA GLY A 257 13.43 -14.28 -13.12
C GLY A 257 14.59 -14.17 -14.11
N LYS A 258 15.59 -15.04 -13.91
CA LYS A 258 16.83 -15.05 -14.72
C LYS A 258 16.62 -15.39 -16.20
N GLU A 259 15.51 -16.04 -16.52
CA GLU A 259 15.18 -16.42 -17.90
C GLU A 259 14.82 -15.19 -18.73
N ASP A 260 14.14 -14.21 -18.12
CA ASP A 260 13.72 -12.98 -18.77
C ASP A 260 14.68 -11.81 -18.52
N TRP A 261 15.28 -11.76 -17.33
CA TRP A 261 16.14 -10.65 -16.90
C TRP A 261 17.51 -11.11 -16.41
N LYS A 262 18.48 -10.19 -16.38
CA LYS A 262 19.81 -10.43 -15.78
C LYS A 262 19.79 -10.33 -14.25
N GLY A 263 18.77 -10.91 -13.60
CA GLY A 263 18.58 -10.89 -12.16
C GLY A 263 17.37 -11.70 -11.72
N THR A 264 17.36 -12.09 -10.45
CA THR A 264 16.22 -12.72 -9.77
C THR A 264 15.20 -11.68 -9.30
N MET A 265 14.03 -12.13 -8.86
CA MET A 265 13.06 -11.25 -8.21
C MET A 265 13.62 -10.63 -6.91
N PRO A 266 14.35 -11.34 -6.03
CA PRO A 266 15.10 -10.70 -4.95
C PRO A 266 16.09 -9.63 -5.42
N ASP A 267 16.80 -9.83 -6.54
CA ASP A 267 17.70 -8.81 -7.10
C ASP A 267 16.95 -7.54 -7.49
N MET A 268 15.78 -7.69 -8.14
CA MET A 268 14.86 -6.59 -8.42
C MET A 268 14.51 -5.82 -7.14
N ILE A 269 14.00 -6.52 -6.13
CA ILE A 269 13.53 -5.85 -4.91
C ILE A 269 14.68 -5.17 -4.20
N ARG A 270 15.90 -5.75 -4.22
CA ARG A 270 17.09 -5.08 -3.70
C ARG A 270 17.37 -3.78 -4.44
N HIS A 271 17.26 -3.76 -5.77
CA HIS A 271 17.42 -2.55 -6.58
C HIS A 271 16.38 -1.48 -6.22
N VAL A 272 15.09 -1.85 -6.22
CA VAL A 272 13.99 -0.93 -5.88
C VAL A 272 14.18 -0.36 -4.48
N MET A 273 14.40 -1.22 -3.47
CA MET A 273 14.54 -0.77 -2.09
C MET A 273 15.76 0.12 -1.87
N LYS A 274 16.88 -0.16 -2.55
CA LYS A 274 18.07 0.71 -2.53
C LYS A 274 17.74 2.10 -3.07
N THR A 275 17.07 2.18 -4.21
CA THR A 275 16.71 3.46 -4.86
C THR A 275 15.70 4.24 -4.02
N VAL A 276 14.58 3.61 -3.65
CA VAL A 276 13.49 4.22 -2.87
C VAL A 276 14.00 4.75 -1.53
N THR A 277 14.74 3.92 -0.78
CA THR A 277 15.30 4.29 0.53
C THR A 277 16.35 5.40 0.42
N ALA A 278 17.19 5.37 -0.61
CA ALA A 278 18.21 6.41 -0.80
C ALA A 278 17.59 7.79 -1.09
N LYS A 279 16.44 7.82 -1.77
CA LYS A 279 15.68 9.04 -2.08
C LYS A 279 14.76 9.50 -0.93
N GLY A 280 14.72 8.74 0.17
CA GLY A 280 13.93 9.08 1.36
C GLY A 280 12.45 8.71 1.26
N TYR A 281 12.07 7.84 0.33
CA TYR A 281 10.71 7.32 0.21
C TYR A 281 10.56 6.01 0.98
N ALA A 282 9.36 5.77 1.49
CA ALA A 282 8.91 4.45 1.90
C ALA A 282 8.02 3.81 0.83
N VAL A 283 7.88 2.49 0.86
CA VAL A 283 6.85 1.82 0.05
C VAL A 283 5.59 1.65 0.89
N ALA A 284 4.46 2.10 0.37
CA ALA A 284 3.13 1.88 0.95
C ALA A 284 2.32 0.91 0.07
N ARG A 285 1.27 0.33 0.65
CA ARG A 285 0.30 -0.47 -0.12
C ARG A 285 -0.64 0.47 -0.86
N LEU A 286 -0.87 0.23 -2.15
CA LEU A 286 -1.67 1.12 -2.99
C LEU A 286 -3.10 1.27 -2.45
N GLU A 287 -3.73 0.16 -2.07
CA GLU A 287 -5.09 0.13 -1.55
C GLU A 287 -5.30 0.89 -0.23
N ASP A 288 -4.23 1.21 0.50
CA ASP A 288 -4.34 2.03 1.71
C ASP A 288 -4.66 3.50 1.38
N TYR A 289 -4.45 3.91 0.13
CA TYR A 289 -4.69 5.27 -0.37
C TYR A 289 -5.82 5.34 -1.42
N LEU A 290 -6.48 4.22 -1.75
CA LEU A 290 -7.58 4.13 -2.73
C LEU A 290 -8.90 3.73 -2.10
#